data_AF-A0A9D8YRF5-F1
#
_entry.id   AF-A0A9D8YRF5-F1
#
_cell.length_a   1.000
_cell.length_b   1.000
_cell.length_c   1.000
_cell.angle_alpha   90.00
_cell.angle_beta   90.00
_cell.angle_gamma   90.00
#
_symmetry.space_group_name_H-M   'P 1'
#
loop_
_entity.id
_entity.type
_entity.pdbx_description
1 polymer ?
#
loop_
_entity_poly.entity_id
_entity_poly.type
_entity_poly.pdbx_seq_one_letter_code
_entity_poly.pdbx_strand_id
1 'polypeptide(L)'
;MSVKEVSRITYRLSQGGVPISEYVSQFDEDFRIIAKEDVPMDWTKLDNFQCANCPYSLQEKKHCPVAVSISEILFDVDDGVSTERVLCEVETPERDYKGVLDDQKAISS
;
A
#
# COMPACT_ATOMS: atom_id res chain seq x y z
N MET A 1 -11.95 -25.69 -6.14
CA MET A 1 -11.81 -24.31 -5.59
C MET A 1 -10.61 -23.71 -6.29
N SER A 2 -10.84 -22.85 -7.29
CA SER A 2 -9.73 -22.23 -8.02
C SER A 2 -9.07 -21.22 -7.10
N VAL A 3 -7.79 -21.38 -6.82
CA VAL A 3 -6.99 -20.33 -6.17
C VAL A 3 -7.01 -19.17 -7.15
N LYS A 4 -7.70 -18.07 -6.80
CA LYS A 4 -7.65 -16.85 -7.61
C LYS A 4 -6.21 -16.36 -7.59
N GLU A 5 -5.68 -16.05 -8.77
CA GLU A 5 -4.33 -15.55 -8.91
C GLU A 5 -4.24 -14.19 -8.20
N VAL A 6 -3.33 -14.07 -7.24
CA VAL A 6 -3.11 -12.85 -6.47
C VAL A 6 -1.74 -12.31 -6.86
N SER A 7 -1.73 -11.16 -7.53
CA SER A 7 -0.48 -10.44 -7.79
C SER A 7 -0.04 -9.74 -6.52
N ARG A 8 1.26 -9.81 -6.23
CA ARG A 8 1.87 -9.23 -5.03
C ARG A 8 3.00 -8.30 -5.43
N ILE A 9 3.01 -7.09 -4.87
CA ILE A 9 4.15 -6.18 -4.92
C ILE A 9 4.62 -5.96 -3.49
N THR A 10 5.92 -6.18 -3.25
CA THR A 10 6.53 -6.00 -1.92
C THR A 10 7.51 -4.84 -1.97
N TYR A 11 7.31 -3.86 -1.11
CA TYR A 11 8.20 -2.72 -0.90
C TYR A 11 8.99 -2.93 0.38
N ARG A 12 10.30 -2.77 0.32
CA ARG A 12 11.18 -2.85 1.49
C ARG A 12 12.01 -1.59 1.58
N LEU A 13 11.93 -0.92 2.73
CA LEU A 13 12.70 0.28 3.00
C LEU A 13 13.79 -0.05 4.03
N SER A 14 14.99 0.45 3.78
CA SER A 14 16.10 0.35 4.74
C SER A 14 16.94 1.62 4.79
N GLN A 15 17.45 1.94 5.98
CA GLN A 15 18.29 3.09 6.22
C GLN A 15 19.60 2.65 6.85
N GLY A 16 20.75 3.01 6.25
CA GLY A 16 22.06 2.57 6.72
C GLY A 16 22.24 1.04 6.74
N GLY A 17 21.47 0.30 5.95
CA GLY A 17 21.43 -1.18 5.94
C GLY A 17 20.51 -1.80 7.00
N VAL A 18 19.82 -0.98 7.80
CA VAL A 18 18.82 -1.43 8.79
C VAL A 18 17.44 -1.37 8.14
N PRO A 19 16.67 -2.48 8.10
CA PRO A 19 15.28 -2.45 7.65
C PRO A 19 14.43 -1.54 8.53
N ILE A 20 13.63 -0.67 7.91
CA ILE A 20 12.73 0.24 8.63
C ILE A 20 11.26 -0.12 8.42
N SER A 21 10.88 -0.62 7.25
CA SER A 21 9.51 -1.07 6.97
C SER A 21 9.43 -2.04 5.78
N GLU A 22 8.35 -2.83 5.76
CA GLU A 22 7.96 -3.67 4.63
C GLU A 22 6.46 -3.49 4.38
N TYR A 23 6.10 -3.17 3.13
CA TYR A 23 4.71 -3.01 2.72
C TYR A 23 4.38 -4.00 1.61
N VAL A 24 3.19 -4.58 1.67
CA VAL A 24 2.74 -5.58 0.70
C VAL A 24 1.42 -5.14 0.11
N SER A 25 1.43 -4.84 -1.18
CA SER A 25 0.22 -4.60 -1.96
C SER A 25 -0.20 -5.90 -2.65
N GLN A 26 -1.45 -6.29 -2.43
CA GLN A 26 -2.06 -7.45 -3.07
C GLN A 26 -3.17 -7.01 -4.01
N PHE A 27 -3.25 -7.66 -5.16
CA PHE A 27 -4.22 -7.35 -6.21
C PHE A 27 -4.96 -8.60 -6.64
N ASP A 28 -6.25 -8.44 -6.94
CA ASP A 28 -7.03 -9.47 -7.63
C ASP A 28 -6.75 -9.50 -9.14
N GLU A 29 -7.41 -10.41 -9.85
CA GLU A 29 -7.31 -10.59 -11.31
C GLU A 29 -7.71 -9.35 -12.12
N ASP A 30 -8.49 -8.44 -11.54
CA ASP A 30 -8.92 -7.18 -12.14
C ASP A 30 -8.04 -6.00 -11.67
N PHE A 31 -6.89 -6.28 -11.06
CA PHE A 31 -5.96 -5.31 -10.47
C PHE A 31 -6.58 -4.42 -9.39
N ARG A 32 -7.60 -4.91 -8.68
CA ARG A 32 -8.16 -4.20 -7.52
C ARG A 32 -7.39 -4.56 -6.26
N ILE A 33 -7.12 -3.54 -5.44
CA ILE A 33 -6.43 -3.71 -4.16
C ILE A 33 -7.25 -4.63 -3.24
N ILE A 34 -6.60 -5.69 -2.77
CA ILE A 34 -7.10 -6.56 -1.72
C ILE A 34 -6.61 -5.97 -0.40
N ALA A 35 -7.48 -5.23 0.28
CA ALA A 35 -7.18 -4.68 1.59
C ALA A 35 -6.99 -5.82 2.61
N LYS A 36 -5.94 -5.72 3.43
CA LYS A 36 -5.78 -6.54 4.64
C LYS A 36 -6.96 -6.28 5.59
N GLU A 37 -7.31 -7.27 6.40
CA GLU A 37 -8.38 -7.17 7.42
C GLU A 37 -7.97 -6.32 8.64
N ASP A 38 -7.22 -5.25 8.43
CA ASP A 38 -6.76 -4.38 9.51
C ASP A 38 -7.87 -3.44 9.99
N VAL A 39 -7.74 -2.94 11.22
CA VAL A 39 -8.79 -2.15 11.90
C VAL A 39 -9.06 -0.87 11.10
N PRO A 40 -10.21 -0.76 10.41
CA PRO A 40 -10.43 0.38 9.53
C PRO A 40 -10.74 1.62 10.38
N MET A 41 -9.96 2.68 10.15
CA MET A 41 -10.17 3.98 10.78
C MET A 41 -11.37 4.72 10.19
N ASP A 42 -11.91 5.67 10.95
CA ASP A 42 -13.07 6.46 10.52
C ASP A 42 -12.86 7.16 9.17
N TRP A 43 -11.63 7.61 8.86
CA TRP A 43 -11.35 8.28 7.59
C TRP A 43 -11.35 7.33 6.39
N THR A 44 -11.18 6.02 6.59
CA THR A 44 -11.18 5.05 5.49
C THR A 44 -12.58 4.63 5.04
N LYS A 45 -13.66 5.15 5.66
CA LYS A 45 -15.03 4.85 5.25
C LYS A 45 -15.26 5.23 3.80
N LEU A 46 -15.99 4.39 3.07
CA LEU A 46 -16.15 4.55 1.63
C LEU A 46 -16.89 5.85 1.27
N ASP A 47 -17.79 6.32 2.12
CA ASP A 47 -18.54 7.57 1.95
C ASP A 47 -17.70 8.83 2.19
N ASN A 48 -16.51 8.70 2.77
CA ASN A 48 -15.56 9.80 2.86
C ASN A 48 -14.88 10.02 1.49
N PHE A 49 -15.32 11.06 0.78
CA PHE A 49 -14.75 11.46 -0.51
C PHE A 49 -14.72 10.34 -1.55
N GLN A 50 -15.83 9.58 -1.65
CA GLN A 50 -15.96 8.51 -2.64
C GLN A 50 -15.66 9.02 -4.07
N CYS A 51 -14.80 8.31 -4.79
CA CYS A 51 -14.46 8.64 -6.17
C CYS A 51 -15.68 8.55 -7.10
N ALA A 52 -15.78 9.43 -8.09
CA ALA A 52 -16.87 9.43 -9.07
C ALA A 52 -17.00 8.11 -9.86
N ASN A 53 -15.88 7.43 -10.11
CA ASN A 53 -15.82 6.15 -10.82
C ASN A 53 -15.55 4.97 -9.86
N CYS A 54 -15.92 5.10 -8.58
CA CYS A 54 -15.70 4.04 -7.61
C CYS A 54 -16.47 2.77 -8.02
N PRO A 55 -15.82 1.59 -8.09
CA PRO A 55 -16.47 0.35 -8.50
C PRO A 55 -17.30 -0.30 -7.38
N TYR A 56 -17.29 0.27 -6.17
CA TYR A 56 -17.94 -0.30 -4.99
C TYR A 56 -19.09 0.57 -4.51
N SER A 57 -20.17 -0.07 -4.07
CA SER A 57 -21.23 0.56 -3.31
C SER A 57 -21.03 0.42 -1.80
N LEU A 58 -21.72 1.26 -1.02
CA LEU A 58 -21.75 1.19 0.44
C LEU A 58 -22.36 -0.12 0.98
N GLN A 59 -23.13 -0.84 0.15
CA GLN A 59 -23.67 -2.14 0.52
C GLN A 59 -22.60 -3.25 0.41
N GLU A 60 -21.66 -3.12 -0.52
CA GLU A 60 -20.59 -4.09 -0.75
C GLU A 60 -19.40 -3.87 0.17
N LYS A 61 -19.01 -2.61 0.41
CA LYS A 61 -17.84 -2.23 1.19
C LYS A 61 -18.14 -1.04 2.08
N LYS A 62 -17.87 -1.19 3.38
CA LYS A 62 -17.97 -0.08 4.36
C LYS A 62 -16.79 0.88 4.29
N HIS A 63 -15.61 0.36 3.96
CA HIS A 63 -14.37 1.12 3.88
C HIS A 63 -13.75 0.98 2.49
N CYS A 64 -13.10 2.05 2.02
CA CYS A 64 -12.38 2.08 0.76
C CYS A 64 -11.14 1.17 0.87
N PRO A 65 -10.98 0.16 -0.01
CA PRO A 65 -9.84 -0.76 0.08
C PRO A 65 -8.50 -0.04 -0.16
N VAL A 66 -8.49 1.00 -0.99
CA VAL A 66 -7.29 1.83 -1.21
C VAL A 66 -6.92 2.60 0.05
N ALA A 67 -7.91 3.21 0.71
CA ALA A 67 -7.68 3.98 1.93
C ALA A 67 -7.16 3.09 3.07
N VAL A 68 -7.74 1.90 3.24
CA VAL A 68 -7.26 0.90 4.22
C VAL A 68 -5.85 0.40 3.87
N SER A 69 -5.54 0.21 2.59
CA SER A 69 -4.19 -0.23 2.20
C SER A 69 -3.12 0.83 2.47
N ILE A 70 -3.45 2.11 2.34
CA ILE A 70 -2.50 3.20 2.57
C ILE A 70 -2.40 3.56 4.06
N SER A 71 -3.40 3.23 4.89
CA SER A 71 -3.33 3.54 6.32
C SER A 71 -2.13 2.92 7.03
N GLU A 72 -1.71 1.71 6.64
CA GLU A 72 -0.52 1.03 7.18
C GLU A 72 0.74 1.89 6.93
N ILE A 73 0.86 2.44 5.72
CA ILE A 73 2.00 3.25 5.31
C ILE A 73 2.01 4.60 6.03
N LEU A 74 0.85 5.24 6.20
CA LEU A 74 0.77 6.57 6.81
C LEU A 74 1.24 6.59 8.27
N PHE A 75 1.07 5.50 9.01
CA PHE A 75 1.48 5.43 10.41
C PHE A 75 2.97 5.16 10.60
N ASP A 76 3.58 4.39 9.70
CA ASP A 76 5.02 4.11 9.77
C ASP A 76 5.89 5.33 9.40
N VAL A 77 5.29 6.33 8.74
CA VAL A 77 6.00 7.52 8.20
C VAL A 77 5.83 8.75 9.09
N ASP A 78 4.93 8.71 10.09
CA ASP A 78 4.71 9.83 11.01
C ASP A 78 5.95 10.12 11.89
N ASP A 79 6.81 9.13 12.11
CA ASP A 79 8.04 9.23 12.91
C ASP A 79 9.31 9.58 12.09
N GLY A 80 9.24 9.57 10.75
CA GLY A 80 10.38 9.78 9.85
C GLY A 80 10.46 11.19 9.26
N VAL A 81 11.66 11.75 9.11
CA VAL A 81 11.82 12.99 8.33
C VAL A 81 11.70 12.63 6.85
N SER A 82 10.58 13.02 6.23
CA SER A 82 10.18 12.80 4.83
C SER A 82 11.27 13.00 3.73
N THR A 83 12.35 13.72 4.05
CA THR A 83 13.49 14.00 3.16
C THR A 83 14.69 13.07 3.36
N GLU A 84 14.63 12.13 4.31
CA GLU A 84 15.72 11.20 4.56
C GLU A 84 15.89 10.22 3.41
N ARG A 85 17.15 9.86 3.14
CA ARG A 85 17.52 8.98 2.04
C ARG A 85 17.42 7.54 2.50
N VAL A 86 16.48 6.80 1.93
CA VAL A 86 16.26 5.38 2.19
C VAL A 86 16.60 4.56 0.96
N LEU A 87 17.06 3.34 1.18
CA LEU A 87 17.13 2.34 0.13
C LEU A 87 15.74 1.72 0.00
N CYS A 88 15.13 1.86 -1.17
CA CYS A 88 13.86 1.25 -1.54
C CYS A 88 14.10 0.09 -2.49
N GLU A 89 13.54 -1.07 -2.15
CA GLU A 89 13.53 -2.28 -2.96
C GLU A 89 12.08 -2.67 -3.24
N VAL A 90 11.75 -2.85 -4.52
CA VAL A 90 10.40 -3.23 -4.98
C VAL A 90 10.50 -4.55 -5.70
N GLU A 91 9.86 -5.57 -5.15
CA GLU A 91 9.78 -6.91 -5.72
C GLU A 91 8.41 -7.07 -6.39
N THR A 92 8.40 -7.35 -7.69
CA THR A 92 7.21 -7.70 -8.47
C THR A 92 7.36 -9.09 -9.08
N PRO A 93 6.28 -9.74 -9.56
CA PRO A 93 6.39 -11.05 -10.20
C PRO A 93 7.30 -11.06 -11.44
N GLU A 94 7.40 -9.93 -12.13
CA GLU A 94 8.14 -9.80 -13.39
C GLU A 94 9.56 -9.28 -13.21
N ARG A 95 9.81 -8.41 -12.21
CA ARG A 95 11.10 -7.75 -12.01
C ARG A 95 11.26 -7.14 -10.61
N ASP A 96 12.49 -7.14 -10.14
CA ASP A 96 12.92 -6.38 -8.97
C ASP A 96 13.52 -5.02 -9.35
N TYR A 97 13.16 -4.00 -8.57
CA TYR A 97 13.69 -2.63 -8.68
C TYR A 97 14.38 -2.23 -7.38
N LYS A 98 15.43 -1.42 -7.48
CA LYS A 98 16.19 -0.93 -6.34
C LYS A 98 16.68 0.49 -6.57
N GLY A 99 16.53 1.37 -5.58
CA GLY A 99 16.97 2.75 -5.67
C GLY A 99 17.13 3.42 -4.32
N VAL A 100 18.06 4.37 -4.24
CA VAL A 100 18.14 5.29 -3.09
C VAL A 100 17.27 6.50 -3.40
N LEU A 101 16.22 6.69 -2.61
CA LEU A 101 15.20 7.71 -2.81
C LEU A 101 15.01 8.50 -1.50
N ASP A 102 14.39 9.66 -1.61
CA ASP A 102 13.87 10.33 -0.42
C ASP A 102 12.66 9.53 0.06
N ASP A 103 12.44 9.46 1.37
CA ASP A 103 11.44 8.56 1.98
C ASP A 103 10.03 8.74 1.38
N GLN A 104 9.57 9.99 1.23
CA GLN A 104 8.30 10.30 0.54
C GLN A 104 8.23 9.73 -0.88
N LYS A 105 9.36 9.73 -1.59
CA LYS A 105 9.43 9.29 -2.98
C LYS A 105 9.44 7.77 -3.04
N ALA A 106 10.08 7.11 -2.08
CA ALA A 106 10.09 5.66 -1.96
C ALA A 106 8.68 5.08 -1.76
N ILE A 107 7.82 5.81 -1.05
CA ILE A 107 6.43 5.42 -0.82
C ILE A 107 5.52 5.71 -2.02
N SER A 108 5.80 6.77 -2.77
CA SER A 108 4.99 7.19 -3.92
C SER A 108 5.36 6.53 -5.28
N SER A 109 6.41 5.72 -5.32
CA SER A 109 6.95 5.11 -6.55
C SER A 109 6.35 3.74 -6.81
#